data_AF-A0A973F9E7-F1
#
_entry.id   AF-A0A973F9E7-F1
#
_cell.length_a   1.000
_cell.length_b   1.000
_cell.length_c   1.000
_cell.angle_alpha   90.00
_cell.angle_beta   90.00
_cell.angle_gamma   90.00
#
_symmetry.space_group_name_H-M   'P 1'
#
loop_
_entity.id
_entity.type
_entity.pdbx_description
1 polymer ?
#
loop_
_entity_poly.entity_id
_entity_poly.type
_entity_poly.pdbx_seq_one_letter_code
_entity_poly.pdbx_strand_id
1 'polypeptide(L)'
;NEACAVENSNDNSFFVDGMHFIKHNFGDFYLVNLLALSIDDIKKRIEKSDAIFCFGGNTEYLKTVFDKTGLSTLLPELLKTKVWCGSSAGSMVLGKMISSKWQGNLYGDFDDYGINNYVDLLDFSILPHLKGGDLASDNKDKVVFDISLDTDWDIYALSDWSAVLIDGDKVQTIGKHWSKLRDGKILENNR
;
A
#
# COMPACT_ATOMS: atom_id res chain seq x y z
N ASN A 1 3.28 3.26 -12.32
CA ASN A 1 3.86 2.87 -11.03
C ASN A 1 5.34 2.64 -11.23
N GLU A 2 6.13 3.59 -10.77
CA GLU A 2 7.59 3.61 -10.90
C GLU A 2 8.24 2.58 -9.98
N ALA A 3 7.54 2.19 -8.90
CA ALA A 3 8.01 1.17 -7.95
C ALA A 3 8.23 -0.21 -8.58
N CYS A 4 7.43 -0.59 -9.58
CA CYS A 4 7.64 -1.83 -10.32
C CYS A 4 9.00 -1.87 -11.05
N ALA A 5 9.61 -0.71 -11.32
CA ALA A 5 10.86 -0.64 -12.08
C ALA A 5 12.11 -0.96 -11.23
N VAL A 6 11.97 -0.95 -9.90
CA VAL A 6 13.07 -1.26 -8.95
C VAL A 6 12.85 -2.57 -8.20
N GLU A 7 11.78 -3.30 -8.56
CA GLU A 7 11.51 -4.63 -8.05
C GLU A 7 12.61 -5.62 -8.46
N ASN A 8 12.96 -6.52 -7.54
CA ASN A 8 13.91 -7.60 -7.82
C ASN A 8 13.26 -8.78 -8.56
N SER A 9 11.98 -8.67 -8.93
CA SER A 9 11.26 -9.70 -9.66
C SER A 9 11.54 -9.62 -11.17
N ASN A 10 11.60 -10.79 -11.81
CA ASN A 10 11.68 -10.89 -13.27
C ASN A 10 10.28 -10.97 -13.93
N ASP A 11 9.20 -10.77 -13.15
CA ASP A 11 7.83 -10.91 -13.61
C ASP A 11 6.95 -9.75 -13.14
N ASN A 12 6.37 -9.05 -14.12
CA ASN A 12 5.42 -7.95 -13.91
C ASN A 12 4.02 -8.29 -14.47
N SER A 13 3.71 -9.56 -14.67
CA SER A 13 2.40 -10.06 -15.14
C SER A 13 1.24 -9.52 -14.30
N PHE A 14 1.42 -9.42 -12.98
CA PHE A 14 0.43 -8.86 -12.05
C PHE A 14 -0.04 -7.44 -12.45
N PHE A 15 0.85 -6.63 -13.05
CA PHE A 15 0.50 -5.28 -13.50
C PHE A 15 -0.43 -5.34 -14.71
N VAL A 16 -0.18 -6.26 -15.64
CA VAL A 16 -1.05 -6.50 -16.81
C VAL A 16 -2.40 -7.03 -16.37
N ASP A 17 -2.43 -8.01 -15.47
CA ASP A 17 -3.67 -8.59 -14.94
C ASP A 17 -4.51 -7.55 -14.20
N GLY A 18 -3.88 -6.70 -13.39
CA GLY A 18 -4.57 -5.63 -12.69
C GLY A 18 -5.10 -4.54 -13.64
N MET A 19 -4.38 -4.19 -14.72
CA MET A 19 -4.92 -3.30 -15.75
C MET A 19 -6.13 -3.92 -16.46
N HIS A 20 -6.07 -5.22 -16.77
CA HIS A 20 -7.21 -5.96 -17.34
C HIS A 20 -8.42 -5.94 -16.40
N PHE A 21 -8.20 -6.18 -15.10
CA PHE A 21 -9.23 -6.09 -14.08
C PHE A 21 -9.87 -4.70 -14.02
N ILE A 22 -9.05 -3.64 -14.01
CA ILE A 22 -9.53 -2.25 -13.97
C ILE A 22 -10.38 -1.95 -15.21
N LYS A 23 -9.87 -2.28 -16.40
CA LYS A 23 -10.57 -2.04 -17.66
C LYS A 23 -11.92 -2.75 -17.72
N HIS A 24 -11.98 -3.97 -17.22
CA HIS A 24 -13.18 -4.78 -17.27
C HIS A 24 -14.24 -4.34 -16.25
N ASN A 25 -13.84 -3.93 -15.05
CA ASN A 25 -14.77 -3.69 -13.93
C ASN A 25 -15.13 -2.22 -13.70
N PHE A 26 -14.26 -1.27 -14.09
CA PHE A 26 -14.46 0.16 -13.80
C PHE A 26 -14.66 0.99 -15.07
N GLY A 27 -13.86 0.74 -16.11
CA GLY A 27 -14.00 1.42 -17.39
C GLY A 27 -12.68 1.95 -17.93
N ASP A 28 -12.71 3.13 -18.55
CA ASP A 28 -11.52 3.76 -19.09
C ASP A 28 -10.58 4.21 -17.97
N PHE A 29 -9.29 4.04 -18.21
CA PHE A 29 -8.24 4.51 -17.33
C PHE A 29 -7.17 5.21 -18.17
N TYR A 30 -6.43 6.08 -17.53
CA TYR A 30 -5.23 6.68 -18.11
C TYR A 30 -4.05 6.43 -17.19
N LEU A 31 -2.88 6.24 -17.78
CA LEU A 31 -1.66 6.08 -17.03
C LEU A 31 -1.13 7.46 -16.59
N VAL A 32 -0.81 7.56 -15.32
CA VAL A 32 -0.10 8.70 -14.73
C VAL A 32 1.30 8.20 -14.37
N ASN A 33 2.30 8.72 -15.08
CA ASN A 33 3.70 8.50 -14.74
C ASN A 33 4.18 9.74 -13.98
N LEU A 34 4.55 9.55 -12.72
CA LEU A 34 4.86 10.62 -11.78
C LEU A 34 6.20 11.30 -12.14
N LEU A 35 7.13 10.57 -12.73
CA LEU A 35 8.45 11.10 -13.12
C LEU A 35 8.46 11.75 -14.50
N ALA A 36 7.50 11.43 -15.36
CA ALA A 36 7.42 11.95 -16.72
C ALA A 36 6.48 13.16 -16.86
N LEU A 37 5.64 13.44 -15.86
CA LEU A 37 4.63 14.49 -15.90
C LEU A 37 4.92 15.57 -14.85
N SER A 38 4.50 16.81 -15.13
CA SER A 38 4.50 17.87 -14.11
C SER A 38 3.44 17.59 -13.04
N ILE A 39 3.62 18.14 -11.83
CA ILE A 39 2.61 18.01 -10.77
C ILE A 39 1.26 18.62 -11.16
N ASP A 40 1.25 19.67 -11.98
CA ASP A 40 0.03 20.27 -12.51
C ASP A 40 -0.70 19.34 -13.50
N ASP A 41 0.04 18.63 -14.35
CA ASP A 41 -0.55 17.65 -15.27
C ASP A 41 -1.06 16.42 -14.52
N ILE A 42 -0.33 15.96 -13.51
CA ILE A 42 -0.75 14.89 -12.60
C ILE A 42 -2.06 15.27 -11.93
N LYS A 43 -2.13 16.46 -11.33
CA LYS A 43 -3.33 17.00 -10.68
C LYS A 43 -4.51 17.06 -11.65
N LYS A 44 -4.35 17.72 -12.80
CA LYS A 44 -5.41 17.87 -13.81
C LYS A 44 -5.94 16.52 -14.32
N ARG A 45 -5.07 15.52 -14.42
CA ARG A 45 -5.48 14.16 -14.77
C ARG A 45 -6.34 13.61 -13.65
N ILE A 46 -5.81 13.49 -12.42
CA ILE A 46 -6.53 12.93 -11.26
C ILE A 46 -7.88 13.63 -11.02
N GLU A 47 -7.96 14.95 -11.16
CA GLU A 47 -9.20 15.71 -10.99
C GLU A 47 -10.34 15.25 -11.92
N LYS A 48 -10.00 14.69 -13.09
CA LYS A 48 -10.96 14.15 -14.07
C LYS A 48 -11.35 12.68 -13.84
N SER A 49 -10.72 11.98 -12.89
CA SER A 49 -11.11 10.63 -12.50
C SER A 49 -11.93 10.61 -11.24
N ASP A 50 -12.61 9.49 -11.02
CA ASP A 50 -13.31 9.18 -9.77
C ASP A 50 -12.38 8.52 -8.74
N ALA A 51 -11.38 7.76 -9.22
CA ALA A 51 -10.48 6.99 -8.38
C ALA A 51 -9.02 7.05 -8.84
N ILE A 52 -8.11 6.81 -7.89
CA ILE A 52 -6.68 6.67 -8.08
C ILE A 52 -6.32 5.23 -7.73
N PHE A 53 -5.83 4.46 -8.70
CA PHE A 53 -5.31 3.12 -8.45
C PHE A 53 -3.79 3.14 -8.34
N CYS A 54 -3.25 2.77 -7.18
CA CYS A 54 -1.81 2.70 -6.94
C CYS A 54 -1.39 1.23 -6.79
N PHE A 55 -0.59 0.76 -7.74
CA PHE A 55 -0.12 -0.62 -7.80
C PHE A 55 0.98 -0.92 -6.77
N GLY A 56 1.31 -2.21 -6.63
CA GLY A 56 2.43 -2.70 -5.85
C GLY A 56 3.81 -2.46 -6.47
N GLY A 57 4.86 -2.73 -5.71
CA GLY A 57 6.26 -2.50 -6.05
C GLY A 57 7.06 -2.28 -4.76
N ASN A 58 8.25 -1.70 -4.85
CA ASN A 58 9.00 -1.30 -3.66
C ASN A 58 8.38 -0.03 -3.02
N THR A 59 7.93 -0.11 -1.77
CA THR A 59 7.17 0.96 -1.10
C THR A 59 8.04 2.16 -0.76
N GLU A 60 9.28 1.92 -0.32
CA GLU A 60 10.24 2.94 0.05
C GLU A 60 10.60 3.81 -1.15
N TYR A 61 10.92 3.18 -2.29
CA TYR A 61 11.13 3.88 -3.54
C TYR A 61 9.89 4.65 -3.99
N LEU A 62 8.70 4.04 -3.91
CA LEU A 62 7.44 4.70 -4.26
C LEU A 62 7.25 6.01 -3.50
N LYS A 63 7.53 6.01 -2.20
CA LYS A 63 7.46 7.20 -1.36
C LYS A 63 8.47 8.26 -1.81
N THR A 64 9.71 7.89 -2.18
CA THR A 64 10.67 8.87 -2.73
C THR A 64 10.14 9.54 -4.00
N VAL A 65 9.44 8.79 -4.86
CA VAL A 65 8.83 9.34 -6.07
C VAL A 65 7.69 10.28 -5.72
N PHE A 66 6.86 9.95 -4.73
CA PHE A 66 5.77 10.82 -4.30
C PHE A 66 6.29 12.14 -3.74
N ASP A 67 7.35 12.11 -2.94
CA ASP A 67 7.96 13.33 -2.39
C ASP A 67 8.62 14.17 -3.47
N LYS A 68 9.45 13.53 -4.32
CA LYS A 68 10.17 14.20 -5.40
C LYS A 68 9.23 14.93 -6.36
N THR A 69 8.05 14.37 -6.60
CA THR A 69 7.06 14.90 -7.54
C THR A 69 6.06 15.84 -6.89
N GLY A 70 6.04 15.93 -5.55
CA GLY A 70 5.07 16.71 -4.78
C GLY A 70 3.71 16.04 -4.60
N LEU A 71 3.56 14.78 -5.01
CA LEU A 71 2.30 14.04 -4.84
C LEU A 71 1.96 13.83 -3.37
N SER A 72 2.95 13.56 -2.49
CA SER A 72 2.73 13.41 -1.04
C SER A 72 1.95 14.61 -0.45
N THR A 73 2.33 15.82 -0.85
CA THR A 73 1.69 17.07 -0.42
C THR A 73 0.31 17.27 -1.03
N LEU A 74 0.09 16.76 -2.24
CA LEU A 74 -1.15 16.92 -2.98
C LEU A 74 -2.24 15.92 -2.55
N LEU A 75 -1.85 14.73 -2.11
CA LEU A 75 -2.77 13.64 -1.74
C LEU A 75 -3.86 14.06 -0.75
N PRO A 76 -3.59 14.74 0.37
CA PRO A 76 -4.64 15.16 1.30
C PRO A 76 -5.78 15.95 0.66
N GLU A 77 -5.49 16.78 -0.35
CA GLU A 77 -6.51 17.55 -1.05
C GLU A 77 -7.27 16.69 -2.06
N LEU A 78 -6.56 15.84 -2.81
CA LEU A 78 -7.20 14.94 -3.78
C LEU A 78 -8.16 13.96 -3.09
N LEU A 79 -7.75 13.38 -1.96
CA LEU A 79 -8.52 12.36 -1.25
C LEU A 79 -9.80 12.90 -0.59
N LYS A 80 -10.02 14.23 -0.57
CA LYS A 80 -11.32 14.80 -0.20
C LYS A 80 -12.43 14.48 -1.19
N THR A 81 -12.07 14.20 -2.45
CA THR A 81 -13.04 14.00 -3.54
C THR A 81 -12.79 12.75 -4.37
N LYS A 82 -11.64 12.08 -4.19
CA LYS A 82 -11.20 10.94 -4.99
C LYS A 82 -11.05 9.70 -4.11
N VAL A 83 -11.39 8.54 -4.65
CA VAL A 83 -11.18 7.26 -3.98
C VAL A 83 -9.75 6.77 -4.23
N TRP A 84 -9.02 6.41 -3.17
CA TRP A 84 -7.74 5.72 -3.29
C TRP A 84 -7.93 4.20 -3.25
N CYS A 85 -7.45 3.53 -4.29
CA CYS A 85 -7.38 2.07 -4.36
C CYS A 85 -5.90 1.66 -4.37
N GLY A 86 -5.36 1.35 -3.20
CA GLY A 86 -3.98 0.89 -3.04
C GLY A 86 -3.88 -0.63 -3.07
N SER A 87 -2.96 -1.17 -3.86
CA SER A 87 -2.60 -2.59 -3.87
C SER A 87 -1.14 -2.76 -3.45
N SER A 88 -0.88 -3.71 -2.54
CA SER A 88 0.47 -3.99 -2.02
C SER A 88 1.14 -2.70 -1.51
N ALA A 89 2.30 -2.28 -2.05
CA ALA A 89 2.94 -1.00 -1.72
C ALA A 89 2.01 0.23 -1.81
N GLY A 90 1.11 0.28 -2.78
CA GLY A 90 0.12 1.35 -2.89
C GLY A 90 -0.86 1.40 -1.73
N SER A 91 -1.08 0.28 -1.02
CA SER A 91 -1.86 0.26 0.24
C SER A 91 -1.02 0.69 1.44
N MET A 92 0.28 0.37 1.44
CA MET A 92 1.21 0.62 2.53
C MET A 92 1.62 2.10 2.61
N VAL A 93 1.90 2.72 1.46
CA VAL A 93 2.54 4.05 1.35
C VAL A 93 1.74 5.19 2.00
N LEU A 94 0.43 5.01 2.24
CA LEU A 94 -0.39 6.01 2.92
C LEU A 94 -0.33 5.92 4.44
N GLY A 95 0.08 4.78 4.99
CA GLY A 95 0.06 4.53 6.44
C GLY A 95 1.38 4.80 7.13
N LYS A 96 1.52 4.18 8.31
CA LYS A 96 2.76 4.20 9.10
C LYS A 96 3.78 3.24 8.53
N MET A 97 5.01 3.71 8.40
CA MET A 97 6.15 2.89 7.99
C MET A 97 6.62 2.02 9.17
N ILE A 98 6.76 0.72 8.95
CA ILE A 98 7.48 -0.16 9.88
C ILE A 98 8.99 -0.04 9.63
N SER A 99 9.82 -0.46 10.59
CA SER A 99 11.28 -0.36 10.42
C SER A 99 11.79 -1.12 9.17
N SER A 100 12.85 -0.63 8.53
CA SER A 100 13.45 -1.26 7.35
C SER A 100 13.91 -2.71 7.62
N LYS A 101 14.25 -3.03 8.88
CA LYS A 101 14.49 -4.41 9.33
C LYS A 101 13.26 -5.29 9.09
N TRP A 102 12.08 -4.82 9.48
CA TRP A 102 10.84 -5.57 9.31
C TRP A 102 10.41 -5.64 7.85
N GLN A 103 10.62 -4.59 7.07
CA GLN A 103 10.40 -4.62 5.61
C GLN A 103 11.28 -5.67 4.93
N GLY A 104 12.57 -5.67 5.21
CA GLY A 104 13.51 -6.66 4.68
C GLY A 104 13.14 -8.09 5.09
N ASN A 105 12.69 -8.29 6.33
CA ASN A 105 12.25 -9.61 6.81
C ASN A 105 10.96 -10.10 6.13
N LEU A 106 10.03 -9.20 5.79
CA LEU A 106 8.73 -9.56 5.21
C LEU A 106 8.76 -9.68 3.69
N TYR A 107 9.45 -8.76 3.02
CA TYR A 107 9.37 -8.56 1.58
C TYR A 107 10.72 -8.69 0.87
N GLY A 108 11.84 -8.76 1.61
CA GLY A 108 13.19 -8.76 1.04
C GLY A 108 13.69 -7.37 0.63
N ASP A 109 12.96 -6.31 0.99
CA ASP A 109 13.29 -4.92 0.75
C ASP A 109 14.14 -4.36 1.90
N PHE A 110 15.47 -4.35 1.71
CA PHE A 110 16.42 -3.84 2.72
C PHE A 110 16.88 -2.40 2.45
N ASP A 111 16.64 -1.86 1.26
CA ASP A 111 16.98 -0.49 0.92
C ASP A 111 15.86 0.45 1.40
N ASP A 112 16.21 1.37 2.30
CA ASP A 112 15.28 2.37 2.82
C ASP A 112 15.21 3.63 1.97
N TYR A 113 16.02 3.73 0.91
CA TYR A 113 16.12 4.90 0.03
C TYR A 113 16.29 6.23 0.78
N GLY A 114 16.83 6.19 2.01
CA GLY A 114 17.02 7.35 2.89
C GLY A 114 15.73 7.96 3.44
N ILE A 115 14.59 7.27 3.37
CA ILE A 115 13.33 7.72 3.98
C ILE A 115 13.19 7.17 5.40
N ASN A 116 12.43 7.88 6.25
CA ASN A 116 12.12 7.46 7.62
C ASN A 116 10.61 7.39 7.90
N ASN A 117 9.79 7.76 6.92
CA ASN A 117 8.34 7.73 7.02
C ASN A 117 7.68 7.61 5.64
N TYR A 118 6.45 7.09 5.66
CA TYR A 118 5.54 7.07 4.52
C TYR A 118 4.72 8.37 4.48
N VAL A 119 3.61 8.42 3.74
CA VAL A 119 2.84 9.68 3.63
C VAL A 119 2.13 10.04 4.94
N ASP A 120 1.95 9.08 5.86
CA ASP A 120 1.37 9.29 7.19
C ASP A 120 -0.05 9.89 7.16
N LEU A 121 -0.86 9.53 6.16
CA LEU A 121 -2.29 9.86 6.11
C LEU A 121 -3.14 8.92 6.95
N LEU A 122 -2.66 7.69 7.15
CA LEU A 122 -3.26 6.70 8.05
C LEU A 122 -2.38 6.54 9.30
N ASP A 123 -3.03 6.36 10.44
CA ASP A 123 -2.40 6.20 11.76
C ASP A 123 -2.06 4.73 12.09
N PHE A 124 -2.03 3.86 11.08
CA PHE A 124 -1.76 2.44 11.18
C PHE A 124 -0.91 1.93 10.02
N SER A 125 -0.32 0.74 10.17
CA SER A 125 0.38 0.05 9.07
C SER A 125 -0.51 -1.02 8.45
N ILE A 126 -0.48 -1.12 7.13
CA ILE A 126 -1.03 -2.26 6.39
C ILE A 126 0.13 -3.15 5.99
N LEU A 127 0.03 -4.46 6.24
CA LEU A 127 1.01 -5.47 5.86
C LEU A 127 0.33 -6.50 4.94
N PRO A 128 0.42 -6.35 3.61
CA PRO A 128 -0.22 -7.25 2.64
C PRO A 128 0.52 -8.59 2.50
N HIS A 129 -0.12 -9.56 1.83
CA HIS A 129 0.51 -10.85 1.46
C HIS A 129 0.96 -11.73 2.64
N LEU A 130 0.36 -11.56 3.82
CA LEU A 130 0.80 -12.24 5.03
C LEU A 130 -0.03 -13.46 5.41
N LYS A 131 -1.27 -13.55 4.93
CA LYS A 131 -2.26 -14.54 5.38
C LYS A 131 -2.91 -15.24 4.19
N GLY A 132 -2.67 -16.53 3.98
CA GLY A 132 -3.22 -17.24 2.80
C GLY A 132 -2.69 -16.70 1.45
N GLY A 133 -2.71 -17.55 0.43
CA GLY A 133 -2.11 -17.24 -0.88
C GLY A 133 -0.65 -17.70 -1.00
N ASP A 134 -0.06 -17.48 -2.17
CA ASP A 134 1.23 -18.07 -2.59
C ASP A 134 2.42 -17.55 -1.78
N LEU A 135 2.29 -16.36 -1.18
CA LEU A 135 3.32 -15.72 -0.36
C LEU A 135 3.15 -15.96 1.14
N ALA A 136 2.07 -16.64 1.58
CA ALA A 136 1.86 -16.92 2.99
C ALA A 136 2.81 -18.03 3.47
N SER A 137 3.44 -17.82 4.63
CA SER A 137 4.25 -18.84 5.30
C SER A 137 3.93 -18.91 6.78
N ASP A 138 4.08 -20.10 7.39
CA ASP A 138 3.71 -20.38 8.78
C ASP A 138 4.42 -19.46 9.81
N ASN A 139 5.55 -18.86 9.45
CA ASN A 139 6.31 -17.97 10.32
C ASN A 139 5.83 -16.51 10.32
N LYS A 140 4.97 -16.09 9.39
CA LYS A 140 4.56 -14.68 9.25
C LYS A 140 3.71 -14.19 10.42
N ASP A 141 2.92 -15.05 11.05
CA ASP A 141 2.12 -14.68 12.23
C ASP A 141 2.98 -14.24 13.42
N LYS A 142 4.10 -14.93 13.63
CA LYS A 142 5.07 -14.54 14.65
C LYS A 142 5.72 -13.21 14.30
N VAL A 143 6.09 -13.00 13.03
CA VAL A 143 6.71 -11.74 12.59
C VAL A 143 5.75 -10.56 12.79
N VAL A 144 4.47 -10.71 12.42
CA VAL A 144 3.44 -9.68 12.66
C VAL A 144 3.28 -9.39 14.15
N PHE A 145 3.28 -10.43 14.99
CA PHE A 145 3.24 -10.26 16.44
C PHE A 145 4.45 -9.46 16.95
N ASP A 146 5.67 -9.81 16.51
CA ASP A 146 6.89 -9.09 16.90
C ASP A 146 6.86 -7.63 16.42
N ILE A 147 6.38 -7.37 15.19
CA ILE A 147 6.18 -6.00 14.67
C ILE A 147 5.21 -5.22 15.57
N SER A 148 4.11 -5.85 16.00
CA SER A 148 3.12 -5.20 16.88
C SER A 148 3.63 -4.94 18.30
N LEU A 149 4.76 -5.52 18.70
CA LEU A 149 5.46 -5.20 19.96
C LEU A 149 6.48 -4.07 19.77
N ASP A 150 7.02 -3.92 18.57
CA ASP A 150 8.00 -2.89 18.20
C ASP A 150 7.35 -1.56 17.77
N THR A 151 6.01 -1.49 17.73
CA THR A 151 5.22 -0.34 17.28
C THR A 151 4.11 -0.03 18.28
N ASP A 152 3.66 1.22 18.35
CA ASP A 152 2.60 1.69 19.26
C ASP A 152 1.28 2.03 18.53
N TRP A 153 1.13 1.58 17.28
CA TRP A 153 -0.04 1.76 16.43
C TRP A 153 -0.65 0.44 15.95
N ASP A 154 -1.81 0.51 15.30
CA ASP A 154 -2.50 -0.68 14.79
C ASP A 154 -1.76 -1.28 13.57
N ILE A 155 -1.66 -2.61 13.53
CA ILE A 155 -1.08 -3.37 12.42
C ILE A 155 -2.17 -4.21 11.77
N TYR A 156 -2.47 -3.94 10.50
CA TYR A 156 -3.39 -4.74 9.69
C TYR A 156 -2.60 -5.72 8.84
N ALA A 157 -2.51 -6.97 9.27
CA ALA A 157 -1.94 -8.05 8.47
C ALA A 157 -3.03 -8.67 7.59
N LEU A 158 -2.85 -8.57 6.27
CA LEU A 158 -3.85 -8.88 5.26
C LEU A 158 -3.44 -10.07 4.40
N SER A 159 -4.45 -10.79 3.90
CA SER A 159 -4.34 -11.68 2.73
C SER A 159 -4.47 -10.91 1.43
N ASP A 160 -4.16 -11.60 0.33
CA ASP A 160 -4.47 -11.15 -1.04
C ASP A 160 -5.98 -10.99 -1.30
N TRP A 161 -6.82 -11.56 -0.42
CA TRP A 161 -8.28 -11.56 -0.52
C TRP A 161 -8.94 -10.67 0.54
N SER A 162 -8.23 -9.66 1.03
CA SER A 162 -8.72 -8.75 2.05
C SER A 162 -8.28 -7.31 1.80
N ALA A 163 -9.01 -6.36 2.39
CA ALA A 163 -8.72 -4.94 2.28
C ALA A 163 -9.15 -4.21 3.55
N VAL A 164 -8.51 -3.07 3.83
CA VAL A 164 -8.99 -2.08 4.79
C VAL A 164 -9.77 -1.03 4.01
N LEU A 165 -11.08 -0.97 4.26
CA LEU A 165 -11.99 0.04 3.71
C LEU A 165 -12.14 1.19 4.70
N ILE A 166 -11.96 2.41 4.21
CA ILE A 166 -12.06 3.63 5.00
C ILE A 166 -13.09 4.55 4.34
N ASP A 167 -14.11 4.94 5.09
CA ASP A 167 -15.14 5.90 4.67
C ASP A 167 -15.41 6.89 5.80
N GLY A 168 -14.87 8.10 5.68
CA GLY A 168 -14.80 9.06 6.77
C GLY A 168 -14.07 8.46 7.98
N ASP A 169 -14.72 8.48 9.14
CA ASP A 169 -14.17 7.92 10.38
C ASP A 169 -14.37 6.40 10.51
N LYS A 170 -15.07 5.76 9.56
CA LYS A 170 -15.35 4.34 9.61
C LYS A 170 -14.21 3.56 8.96
N VAL A 171 -13.52 2.75 9.76
CA VAL A 171 -12.52 1.78 9.30
C VAL A 171 -13.09 0.38 9.43
N GLN A 172 -13.06 -0.40 8.34
CA GLN A 172 -13.54 -1.77 8.31
C GLN A 172 -12.57 -2.65 7.52
N THR A 173 -12.20 -3.81 8.06
CA THR A 173 -11.51 -4.84 7.29
C THR A 173 -12.53 -5.76 6.63
N ILE A 174 -12.40 -5.96 5.32
CA ILE A 174 -13.27 -6.80 4.50
C ILE A 174 -12.47 -7.95 3.88
N GLY A 175 -13.18 -9.01 3.45
CA GLY A 175 -12.57 -10.17 2.84
C GLY A 175 -12.18 -11.25 3.85
N LYS A 176 -11.14 -12.04 3.53
CA LYS A 176 -10.78 -13.26 4.26
C LYS A 176 -9.37 -13.22 4.82
N HIS A 177 -9.08 -14.03 5.84
CA HIS A 177 -7.73 -14.29 6.33
C HIS A 177 -6.97 -13.00 6.66
N TRP A 178 -7.35 -12.32 7.73
CA TRP A 178 -6.68 -11.09 8.17
C TRP A 178 -6.67 -11.00 9.69
N SER A 179 -5.78 -10.18 10.22
CA SER A 179 -5.71 -9.88 11.63
C SER A 179 -5.27 -8.44 11.87
N LYS A 180 -5.92 -7.80 12.84
CA LYS A 180 -5.56 -6.50 13.39
C LYS A 180 -4.87 -6.71 14.73
N LEU A 181 -3.66 -6.19 14.90
CA LEU A 181 -2.87 -6.32 16.11
C LEU A 181 -2.43 -4.97 16.67
N ARG A 182 -2.23 -4.91 17.98
CA ARG A 182 -1.55 -3.80 18.68
C ARG A 182 -0.95 -4.32 19.98
N ASP A 183 0.24 -3.86 20.33
CA ASP A 183 0.94 -4.20 21.58
C ASP A 183 0.98 -5.71 21.86
N GLY A 184 1.25 -6.52 20.82
CA GLY A 184 1.28 -7.98 20.93
C GLY A 184 -0.09 -8.62 21.20
N LYS A 185 -1.20 -7.96 20.89
CA LYS A 185 -2.55 -8.50 21.05
C LYS A 185 -3.30 -8.47 19.74
N ILE A 186 -3.99 -9.56 19.41
CA ILE A 186 -4.96 -9.58 18.32
C ILE A 186 -6.22 -8.87 18.81
N LEU A 187 -6.55 -7.75 18.18
CA LEU A 187 -7.75 -6.97 18.47
C LEU A 187 -8.95 -7.53 17.71
N GLU A 188 -8.74 -7.85 16.43
CA GLU A 188 -9.75 -8.39 15.52
C GLU A 188 -9.09 -9.38 14.55
N ASN A 189 -9.82 -10.41 14.11
CA ASN A 189 -9.34 -11.29 13.05
C ASN A 189 -10.48 -11.94 12.27
N ASN A 190 -10.13 -12.40 11.09
CA ASN A 190 -10.91 -13.33 10.29
C ASN A 190 -9.96 -14.46 9.89
N ARG A 191 -10.13 -15.63 10.49
CA ARG A 191 -9.28 -16.80 10.23
C ARG A 191 -9.78 -17.59 9.04
#